data_AF-A0A2M8PK61-F1
#
_entry.id   AF-A0A2M8PK61-F1
#
_cell.length_a   1.000
_cell.length_b   1.000
_cell.length_c   1.000
_cell.angle_alpha   90.00
_cell.angle_beta   90.00
_cell.angle_gamma   90.00
#
_symmetry.space_group_name_H-M   'P 1'
#
loop_
_entity.id
_entity.type
_entity.pdbx_description
1 polymer ?
#
loop_
_entity_poly.entity_id
_entity_poly.type
_entity_poly.pdbx_seq_one_letter_code
_entity_poly.pdbx_strand_id
1 'polypeptide(L)'
;MCLIGQTQAQNGVVQGSFGYYQDAIRFAQNRLGASARMQGIGNAATAIGGDISSAAINPAGLGYLQRSEISFSPAFSLLGSTSTYNLENGTFPTDEAKLNFNIAQFGGAFVLPSKNTSAYKG
;
A
#
# COMPACT_ATOMS: atom_id res chain seq x y z
N MET A 1 30.64 8.55 -10.61
CA MET A 1 30.50 9.51 -9.50
C MET A 1 29.47 10.56 -9.92
N CYS A 2 28.19 10.31 -9.64
CA CYS A 2 27.11 11.26 -9.88
C CYS A 2 26.60 11.71 -8.51
N LEU A 3 26.76 13.00 -8.26
CA LEU A 3 26.43 13.70 -7.04
C LEU A 3 24.91 13.94 -7.02
N ILE A 4 24.15 13.04 -6.38
CA ILE A 4 22.75 13.31 -6.04
C ILE A 4 22.72 13.66 -4.56
N GLY A 5 22.69 14.97 -4.30
CA GLY A 5 22.54 15.53 -2.96
C GLY A 5 21.24 15.04 -2.33
N GLN A 6 21.37 14.35 -1.21
CA GLN A 6 20.24 14.00 -0.36
C GLN A 6 19.92 15.22 0.48
N THR A 7 18.84 15.92 0.13
CA THR A 7 18.25 16.95 0.99
C THR A 7 17.73 16.24 2.24
N GLN A 8 18.35 16.54 3.38
CA GLN A 8 18.11 15.80 4.62
C GLN A 8 16.85 16.33 5.31
N ALA A 9 15.84 15.46 5.45
CA ALA A 9 14.78 15.62 6.43
C ALA A 9 15.35 15.32 7.83
N GLN A 10 16.21 16.21 8.33
CA GLN A 10 16.71 16.20 9.71
C GLN A 10 16.09 17.39 10.44
N ASN A 11 14.86 17.25 10.91
CA ASN A 11 14.35 18.19 11.89
C ASN A 11 13.59 17.43 12.98
N GLY A 12 14.27 17.20 14.11
CA GLY A 12 13.68 16.57 15.31
C GLY A 12 14.43 15.37 15.92
N VAL A 13 15.65 15.05 15.50
CA VAL A 13 16.43 13.98 16.17
C VAL A 13 17.13 14.56 17.40
N VAL A 14 16.62 14.22 18.59
CA VAL A 14 17.32 14.41 19.87
C VAL A 14 18.69 13.74 19.79
N GLN A 15 19.75 14.51 20.06
CA GLN A 15 21.15 14.07 20.03
C GLN A 15 21.34 12.90 21.03
N GLY A 16 21.33 11.66 20.53
CA GLY A 16 21.42 10.42 21.33
C GLY A 16 20.63 9.23 20.77
N SER A 17 19.66 9.48 19.87
CA SER A 17 18.80 8.44 19.28
C SER A 17 19.43 7.77 18.05
N PHE A 18 20.34 6.82 18.24
CA PHE A 18 20.84 5.97 17.15
C PHE A 18 19.79 4.92 16.75
N GLY A 19 19.30 4.97 15.51
CA GLY A 19 18.45 3.91 14.91
C GLY A 19 16.99 4.28 14.61
N TYR A 20 16.40 5.23 15.33
CA TYR A 20 14.97 5.57 15.20
C TYR A 20 14.58 6.16 13.84
N TYR A 21 15.50 6.84 13.16
CA TYR A 21 15.23 7.40 11.84
C TYR A 21 14.98 6.30 10.78
N GLN A 22 15.64 5.14 10.91
CA GLN A 22 15.45 4.01 9.99
C GLN A 22 14.04 3.43 10.14
N ASP A 23 13.58 3.27 11.39
CA ASP A 23 12.24 2.79 11.67
C ASP A 23 11.18 3.81 11.28
N ALA A 24 11.42 5.09 11.52
CA ALA A 24 10.55 6.17 11.03
C ALA A 24 10.38 6.09 9.51
N ILE A 25 11.46 5.87 8.74
CA ILE A 25 11.39 5.72 7.28
C ILE A 25 10.65 4.42 6.89
N ARG A 26 10.86 3.32 7.60
CA ARG A 26 10.14 2.05 7.33
C ARG A 26 8.64 2.19 7.52
N PHE A 27 8.20 2.83 8.60
CA PHE A 27 6.77 3.07 8.86
C PHE A 27 6.18 4.20 8.01
N ALA A 28 7.01 5.16 7.58
CA ALA A 28 6.58 6.23 6.67
C ALA A 28 6.42 5.74 5.22
N GLN A 29 7.04 4.62 4.83
CA GLN A 29 6.88 4.05 3.49
C GLN A 29 5.54 3.34 3.34
N ASN A 30 4.61 4.00 2.66
CA ASN A 30 3.36 3.40 2.21
C ASN A 30 3.61 2.53 0.96
N ARG A 31 4.05 1.28 1.14
CA ARG A 31 4.17 0.27 0.07
C ARG A 31 2.97 -0.68 0.07
N LEU A 32 1.79 -0.16 -0.25
CA LEU A 32 0.57 -0.96 -0.26
C LEU A 32 0.23 -1.40 -1.69
N GLY A 33 0.63 -2.63 -2.05
CA GLY A 33 0.46 -3.21 -3.39
C GLY A 33 -0.73 -4.17 -3.52
N ALA A 34 -1.93 -3.77 -3.09
CA ALA A 34 -3.13 -4.62 -3.15
C ALA A 34 -4.41 -3.79 -3.33
N SER A 35 -5.58 -4.45 -3.38
CA SER A 35 -6.87 -3.77 -3.46
C SER A 35 -7.11 -2.86 -2.25
N ALA A 36 -7.95 -1.84 -2.40
CA ALA A 36 -8.28 -0.91 -1.31
C ALA A 36 -8.80 -1.63 -0.04
N ARG A 37 -9.54 -2.74 -0.21
CA ARG A 37 -9.99 -3.59 0.90
C ARG A 37 -8.80 -4.15 1.68
N MET A 38 -7.80 -4.68 0.98
CA MET A 38 -6.62 -5.24 1.62
C MET A 38 -5.75 -4.18 2.26
N GLN A 39 -5.63 -3.00 1.63
CA GLN A 39 -4.93 -1.88 2.22
C GLN A 39 -5.59 -1.40 3.52
N GLY A 40 -6.93 -1.37 3.58
CA GLY A 40 -7.69 -0.97 4.77
C GLY A 40 -7.49 -1.88 5.99
N ILE A 41 -7.16 -3.15 5.78
CA ILE A 41 -6.83 -4.11 6.87
C ILE A 41 -5.31 -4.23 7.12
N GLY A 42 -4.51 -3.29 6.59
CA GLY A 42 -3.05 -3.31 6.77
C GLY A 42 -2.32 -4.33 5.89
N ASN A 43 -2.89 -4.69 4.73
CA ASN A 43 -2.34 -5.67 3.80
C ASN A 43 -2.18 -7.09 4.36
N ALA A 44 -3.09 -7.51 5.25
CA ALA A 44 -3.17 -8.86 5.80
C ALA A 44 -3.72 -9.89 4.76
N ALA A 45 -3.11 -9.94 3.58
CA ALA A 45 -3.61 -10.66 2.42
C ALA A 45 -3.32 -12.15 2.37
N THR A 46 -2.50 -12.63 3.29
CA THR A 46 -2.34 -14.06 3.56
C THR A 46 -3.45 -14.64 4.45
N ALA A 47 -4.13 -13.81 5.24
CA ALA A 47 -5.11 -14.25 6.26
C ALA A 47 -6.57 -14.14 5.78
N ILE A 48 -6.87 -13.15 4.94
CA ILE A 48 -8.21 -12.92 4.38
C ILE A 48 -8.09 -13.02 2.86
N GLY A 49 -8.37 -14.22 2.34
CA GLY A 49 -8.58 -14.44 0.91
C GLY A 49 -10.02 -14.08 0.51
N GLY A 50 -10.25 -13.74 -0.75
CA GLY A 50 -11.59 -13.45 -1.27
C GLY A 50 -11.74 -12.11 -1.97
N ASP A 51 -10.64 -11.58 -2.51
CA ASP A 51 -10.63 -10.45 -3.44
C ASP A 51 -9.63 -10.73 -4.57
N ILE A 52 -9.54 -9.83 -5.56
CA ILE A 52 -8.67 -10.03 -6.72
C ILE A 52 -7.18 -10.05 -6.32
N SER A 53 -6.79 -9.32 -5.28
CA SER A 53 -5.40 -9.33 -4.80
C SER A 53 -4.97 -10.69 -4.24
N SER A 54 -5.93 -11.52 -3.79
CA SER A 54 -5.68 -12.90 -3.38
C SER A 54 -5.05 -13.73 -4.51
N ALA A 55 -5.35 -13.45 -5.78
CA ALA A 55 -4.75 -14.14 -6.93
C ALA A 55 -3.22 -13.98 -7.01
N ALA A 56 -2.72 -12.79 -6.65
CA ALA A 56 -1.31 -12.46 -6.71
C ALA A 56 -0.51 -13.03 -5.52
N ILE A 57 -1.19 -13.26 -4.39
CA ILE A 57 -0.55 -13.63 -3.12
C ILE A 57 -0.69 -15.13 -2.87
N ASN A 58 -1.86 -15.70 -3.13
CA ASN A 58 -2.12 -17.12 -3.01
C ASN A 58 -3.23 -17.55 -4.01
N PRO A 59 -2.87 -18.23 -5.11
CA PRO A 59 -3.86 -18.66 -6.11
C PRO A 59 -4.96 -19.58 -5.55
N ALA A 60 -4.75 -20.26 -4.41
CA ALA A 60 -5.81 -21.02 -3.74
C ALA A 60 -6.88 -20.13 -3.08
N GLY A 61 -6.52 -18.89 -2.71
CA GLY A 61 -7.43 -17.87 -2.16
C GLY A 61 -8.47 -17.37 -3.16
N LEU A 62 -8.28 -17.63 -4.47
CA LEU A 62 -9.32 -17.42 -5.48
C LEU A 62 -10.55 -18.30 -5.24
N GLY A 63 -10.41 -19.45 -4.56
CA GLY A 63 -11.53 -20.31 -4.19
C GLY A 63 -12.48 -19.70 -3.16
N TYR A 64 -12.06 -18.64 -2.45
CA TYR A 64 -12.94 -17.85 -1.59
C TYR A 64 -13.83 -16.88 -2.37
N LEU A 65 -13.54 -16.61 -3.65
CA LEU A 65 -14.43 -15.84 -4.53
C LEU A 65 -15.61 -16.72 -4.93
N GLN A 66 -16.77 -16.46 -4.35
CA GLN A 66 -17.99 -17.25 -4.61
C GLN A 66 -18.69 -16.87 -5.92
N ARG A 67 -18.29 -15.78 -6.56
CA ARG A 67 -18.96 -15.21 -7.74
C ARG A 67 -17.95 -14.47 -8.61
N SER A 68 -18.27 -14.36 -9.91
CA SER A 68 -17.49 -13.56 -10.85
C SER A 68 -17.58 -12.08 -10.47
N GLU A 69 -16.44 -11.42 -10.27
CA GLU A 69 -16.35 -10.03 -9.83
C GLU A 69 -15.25 -9.29 -10.61
N ILE A 70 -15.48 -8.02 -10.92
CA ILE A 70 -14.49 -7.11 -11.50
C ILE A 70 -14.15 -6.10 -10.40
N SER A 71 -12.86 -5.92 -10.12
CA SER A 71 -12.37 -5.01 -9.08
C SER A 71 -11.49 -3.92 -9.67
N PHE A 72 -11.79 -2.69 -9.28
CA PHE A 72 -11.00 -1.50 -9.59
C PHE A 72 -10.73 -0.76 -8.29
N SER A 73 -9.46 -0.53 -7.97
CA SER A 73 -8.99 0.14 -6.76
C SER A 73 -8.14 1.35 -7.12
N PRO A 74 -8.70 2.56 -7.11
CA PRO A 74 -7.90 3.78 -7.13
C PRO A 74 -7.21 3.95 -5.78
N ALA A 75 -6.03 4.58 -5.78
CA ALA A 75 -5.30 4.92 -4.58
C ALA A 75 -4.81 6.36 -4.63
N PHE A 76 -4.85 7.04 -3.50
CA PHE A 76 -4.26 8.36 -3.34
C PHE A 76 -3.42 8.36 -2.07
N SER A 77 -2.26 8.99 -2.14
CA SER A 77 -1.36 9.14 -1.01
C SER A 77 -1.20 10.63 -0.71
N LEU A 78 -1.62 10.99 0.51
CA LEU A 78 -1.45 12.30 1.12
C LEU A 78 -0.20 12.23 2.00
N LEU A 79 0.87 12.94 1.62
CA LEU A 79 2.04 13.11 2.48
C LEU A 79 2.14 14.58 2.90
N GLY A 80 2.10 14.82 4.21
CA GLY A 80 2.35 16.12 4.82
C GLY A 80 3.69 16.09 5.56
N SER A 81 4.50 17.13 5.38
CA SER A 81 5.75 17.33 6.12
C SER A 81 5.76 18.75 6.68
N THR A 82 5.82 18.87 8.00
CA THR A 82 6.01 20.14 8.70
C THR A 82 7.42 20.15 9.25
N SER A 83 8.20 21.17 8.90
CA SER A 83 9.55 21.37 9.42
C SER A 83 9.64 22.75 10.06
N THR A 84 10.14 22.81 11.29
CA THR A 84 10.26 24.05 12.07
C THR A 84 11.71 24.38 12.28
N TYR A 85 12.24 25.37 11.55
CA TYR A 85 13.64 25.78 11.68
C TYR A 85 13.77 26.84 12.76
N ASN A 86 14.55 26.56 13.81
CA ASN A 86 14.89 27.54 14.84
C ASN A 86 16.26 28.16 14.51
N LEU A 87 16.26 29.38 13.97
CA LEU A 87 17.46 30.19 13.79
C LEU A 87 17.52 31.25 14.90
N GLU A 88 18.72 31.78 15.19
CA GLU A 88 18.93 32.84 16.20
C GLU A 88 18.01 34.06 16.02
N ASN A 89 17.47 34.28 14.81
CA ASN A 89 16.61 35.41 14.48
C ASN A 89 15.10 35.05 14.38
N GLY A 90 14.69 33.86 14.83
CA GLY A 90 13.28 33.46 14.90
C GLY A 90 13.00 32.06 14.35
N THR A 91 11.78 31.59 14.60
CA THR A 91 11.29 30.29 14.17
C THR A 91 10.54 30.40 12.84
N PHE A 92 10.96 29.64 11.82
CA PHE A 92 10.31 29.58 10.51
C PHE A 92 9.67 28.21 10.28
N PRO A 93 8.34 28.10 10.35
CA PRO A 93 7.63 26.89 9.97
C PRO A 93 7.54 26.79 8.44
N THR A 94 7.80 25.60 7.90
CA THR A 94 7.56 25.24 6.50
C THR A 94 6.62 24.04 6.46
N ASP A 95 5.44 24.22 5.87
CA ASP A 95 4.44 23.18 5.67
C ASP A 95 4.38 22.79 4.19
N GLU A 96 4.62 21.52 3.91
CA GLU A 96 4.55 20.95 2.57
C GLU A 96 3.52 19.83 2.53
N ALA A 97 2.59 19.89 1.56
CA ALA A 97 1.59 18.85 1.33
C ALA A 97 1.71 18.34 -0.11
N LYS A 98 1.91 17.02 -0.26
CA LYS A 98 2.02 16.35 -1.56
C LYS A 98 0.90 15.34 -1.74
N LEU A 99 0.16 15.51 -2.84
CA LEU A 99 -0.87 14.59 -3.30
C LEU A 99 -0.31 13.72 -4.43
N ASN A 100 -0.42 12.40 -4.29
CA ASN A 100 -0.06 11.46 -5.36
C ASN A 100 -1.26 10.57 -5.67
N PHE A 101 -1.82 10.70 -6.86
CA PHE A 101 -2.84 9.80 -7.38
C PHE A 101 -2.18 8.62 -8.10
N ASN A 102 -2.65 7.41 -7.83
CA ASN A 102 -2.21 6.19 -8.49
C ASN A 102 -3.35 5.16 -8.58
N ILE A 103 -3.17 4.12 -9.40
CA ILE A 103 -4.12 3.00 -9.47
C ILE A 103 -3.43 1.82 -8.79
N ALA A 104 -3.96 1.39 -7.65
CA ALA A 104 -3.35 0.30 -6.89
C ALA A 104 -3.65 -1.07 -7.50
N GLN A 105 -4.85 -1.27 -8.05
CA GLN A 105 -5.22 -2.54 -8.67
C GLN A 105 -6.38 -2.41 -9.65
N PHE A 106 -6.32 -3.18 -10.73
CA PHE A 106 -7.44 -3.42 -11.65
C PHE A 106 -7.40 -4.88 -12.10
N GLY A 107 -8.55 -5.57 -12.09
CA GLY A 107 -8.64 -6.95 -12.57
C GLY A 107 -10.05 -7.52 -12.49
N GLY A 108 -10.22 -8.76 -12.96
CA GLY A 108 -11.46 -9.51 -12.85
C GLY A 108 -11.20 -10.98 -12.52
N ALA A 109 -12.13 -11.60 -11.80
CA ALA A 109 -12.12 -13.04 -11.52
C ALA A 109 -13.45 -13.63 -11.99
N PHE A 110 -13.38 -14.78 -12.66
CA PHE A 110 -14.55 -15.47 -13.19
C PHE A 110 -14.64 -16.86 -12.58
N VAL A 111 -15.78 -17.16 -11.95
CA VAL A 111 -16.06 -18.48 -11.41
C VAL A 111 -16.74 -19.30 -12.49
N LEU A 112 -16.08 -20.38 -12.92
CA LEU A 112 -16.62 -21.31 -13.92
C LEU A 112 -17.23 -22.52 -13.20
N PRO A 113 -18.57 -22.70 -13.22
CA PRO A 113 -19.18 -23.90 -12.68
C PRO A 113 -18.86 -25.10 -13.59
N SER A 114 -18.28 -26.15 -13.01
CA SER A 114 -18.04 -27.41 -13.73
C SER A 114 -19.36 -28.12 -14.01
N LYS A 115 -19.82 -28.09 -15.27
CA LYS A 115 -20.89 -28.97 -15.74
C LYS A 115 -20.34 -30.37 -15.97
N ASN A 116 -20.31 -31.19 -14.93
CA ASN A 116 -20.22 -32.64 -15.12
C ASN A 116 -21.59 -33.14 -15.59
N THR A 117 -21.87 -33.04 -16.89
CA THR A 117 -22.85 -33.92 -17.53
C THR A 117 -22.21 -35.30 -17.58
N SER A 118 -22.36 -36.05 -16.49
CA SER A 118 -22.11 -37.48 -16.53
C SER A 118 -23.25 -38.09 -17.31
N ALA A 119 -22.99 -38.35 -18.59
CA ALA A 119 -23.87 -39.05 -19.49
C ALA A 119 -23.91 -40.56 -19.17
N TYR A 120 -24.14 -40.95 -17.91
CA TYR A 120 -24.62 -42.30 -17.66
C TYR A 120 -26.12 -42.32 -17.98
N LYS A 121 -26.38 -42.58 -19.25
CA LYS A 121 -27.66 -43.09 -19.74
C LYS A 121 -27.72 -44.55 -19.27
N GLY A 122 -28.62 -44.83 -18.32
CA GLY A 122 -29.07 -46.15 -17.93
C GLY A 122 -30.59 -46.16 -17.99
#